data_AF-A0A9W9I8B3-F1
#
_entry.id   AF-A0A9W9I8B3-F1
#
_cell.length_a   1.000
_cell.length_b   1.000
_cell.length_c   1.000
_cell.angle_alpha   90.00
_cell.angle_beta   90.00
_cell.angle_gamma   90.00
#
_symmetry.space_group_name_H-M   'P 1'
#
loop_
_entity.id
_entity.type
_entity.pdbx_description
1 polymer ?
#
loop_
_entity_poly.entity_id
_entity_poly.type
_entity_poly.pdbx_seq_one_letter_code
_entity_poly.pdbx_strand_id
1 'polypeptide(L)' 'MLEKDAADKPSLWMCYGGGAGLGGYGGYNDYVRRIRFFEFDMGPGRVTTYKRLEWGQTESRLDEMVIVDGGAVKGPADAS' A
#
# COMPACT_ATOMS: atom_id res chain seq x y z
N MET A 1 14.20 -14.69 -5.20
CA MET A 1 14.83 -13.62 -5.99
C MET A 1 13.77 -13.14 -6.98
N LEU A 2 13.41 -11.86 -6.96
CA LEU A 2 12.39 -11.31 -7.87
C LEU A 2 12.82 -11.56 -9.32
N GLU A 3 11.86 -11.77 -10.22
CA GLU A 3 12.17 -11.76 -11.66
C GLU A 3 12.80 -10.41 -12.02
N LYS A 4 13.59 -10.37 -13.10
CA LYS A 4 14.23 -9.15 -13.57
C LYS A 4 13.60 -8.70 -14.87
N ASP A 5 13.48 -7.39 -15.07
CA ASP A 5 13.04 -6.82 -16.34
C ASP A 5 14.14 -6.91 -17.42
N ALA A 6 13.83 -6.47 -18.64
CA ALA A 6 14.79 -6.46 -19.75
C ALA A 6 16.03 -5.56 -19.50
N ALA A 7 15.98 -4.70 -18.49
CA ALA A 7 17.08 -3.84 -18.04
C ALA A 7 17.75 -4.35 -16.75
N ASP A 8 17.53 -5.62 -16.41
CA ASP A 8 18.10 -6.32 -15.25
C ASP A 8 17.69 -5.73 -13.88
N LYS A 9 16.59 -4.95 -13.83
CA LYS A 9 16.03 -4.40 -12.59
C LYS A 9 15.02 -5.37 -11.96
N PRO A 10 14.91 -5.42 -10.61
CA PRO A 10 13.90 -6.25 -9.95
C PRO A 10 12.49 -5.87 -10.42
N SER A 11 11.74 -6.84 -10.94
CA SER A 11 10.35 -6.64 -11.39
C SER A 11 9.39 -6.86 -10.22
N LEU A 12 9.07 -5.79 -9.51
CA LEU A 12 7.96 -5.80 -8.56
C LEU A 12 6.66 -5.46 -9.31
N TRP A 13 5.84 -6.48 -9.58
CA TRP A 13 4.48 -6.27 -10.07
C TRP A 13 3.54 -6.00 -8.90
N MET A 14 3.30 -4.72 -8.62
CA MET A 14 2.25 -4.31 -7.69
C MET A 14 1.06 -3.78 -8.48
N CYS A 15 -0.11 -4.42 -8.36
CA CYS A 15 -1.37 -3.89 -8.90
C CYS A 15 -1.75 -2.60 -8.15
N TYR A 16 -1.18 -1.47 -8.58
CA TYR A 16 -1.41 -0.14 -8.02
C TYR A 16 -2.88 0.32 -8.19
N GLY A 17 -3.61 -0.27 -9.13
CA GLY A 17 -4.98 0.13 -9.48
C GLY A 17 -6.05 -0.11 -8.43
N GLY A 18 -5.83 -1.01 -7.46
CA GLY A 18 -6.82 -1.30 -6.40
C GLY A 18 -6.89 -0.23 -5.30
N GLY A 19 -5.84 0.58 -5.14
CA GLY A 19 -5.72 1.62 -4.11
C GLY A 19 -5.56 3.04 -4.65
N ALA A 20 -5.20 3.18 -5.93
CA ALA A 20 -5.10 4.46 -6.64
C ALA A 20 -6.47 4.92 -7.13
N GLY A 21 -7.25 5.45 -6.20
CA GLY A 21 -8.52 6.10 -6.47
C GLY A 21 -8.94 6.85 -5.22
N LEU A 22 -9.90 7.76 -5.34
CA LEU A 22 -10.64 8.25 -4.17
C LEU A 22 -11.34 7.02 -3.57
N GLY A 23 -10.69 6.39 -2.59
CA GLY A 23 -10.97 5.06 -2.09
C GLY A 23 -12.36 4.99 -1.50
N GLY A 24 -13.28 4.46 -2.30
CA GLY A 24 -14.70 4.33 -1.98
C GLY A 24 -15.36 5.70 -1.82
N TYR A 25 -16.15 6.10 -2.81
CA TYR A 25 -17.23 7.06 -2.56
C TYR A 25 -18.29 6.36 -1.68
N GLY A 26 -18.01 6.24 -0.39
CA GLY A 26 -19.01 5.86 0.60
C GLY A 26 -19.96 7.04 0.75
N GLY A 27 -21.13 6.95 0.12
CA GLY A 27 -22.17 7.97 0.18
C GLY A 27 -22.73 8.20 1.59
N TYR A 28 -23.55 9.25 1.70
CA TYR A 28 -24.34 9.73 2.85
C TYR A 28 -24.35 8.84 4.12
N ASN A 29 -24.04 9.48 5.28
CA ASN A 29 -23.87 8.94 6.65
C ASN A 29 -22.42 8.94 7.16
N ASP A 30 -21.77 10.11 7.21
CA ASP A 30 -20.49 10.33 7.92
C ASP A 30 -19.26 9.54 7.43
N TYR A 31 -19.32 8.88 6.27
CA TYR A 31 -18.14 8.23 5.70
C TYR A 31 -17.16 9.27 5.16
N VAL A 32 -16.02 9.41 5.83
CA VAL A 32 -14.92 10.26 5.36
C VAL A 32 -14.13 9.55 4.28
N ARG A 33 -13.93 10.23 3.14
CA ARG A 33 -13.16 9.68 2.01
C ARG A 33 -11.76 9.29 2.43
N ARG A 34 -11.22 8.26 1.77
CA ARG A 34 -9.91 7.69 2.09
C ARG A 34 -9.05 7.59 0.86
N ILE A 35 -7.75 7.73 1.05
CA ILE A 35 -6.75 7.50 0.00
C ILE A 35 -5.73 6.49 0.53
N ARG A 36 -5.30 5.54 -0.32
CA ARG A 36 -4.28 4.57 0.05
C ARG A 36 -2.91 5.03 -0.45
N PHE A 37 -1.97 5.12 0.48
CA PHE A 37 -0.56 5.41 0.22
C PHE A 37 0.24 4.13 0.12
N PHE A 38 1.33 4.19 -0.64
CA PHE A 38 2.37 3.16 -0.73
C PHE A 38 3.71 3.84 -0.47
N GLU A 39 4.37 3.47 0.62
CA GLU A 39 5.71 3.92 0.99
C GLU A 39 6.72 2.85 0.60
N PHE A 40 7.75 3.26 -0.13
CA PHE A 40 8.81 2.40 -0.63
C PHE A 40 10.10 2.71 0.12
N ASP A 41 10.59 1.73 0.88
CA ASP A 41 11.92 1.78 1.50
C ASP A 41 12.86 0.83 0.74
N MET A 42 13.79 1.42 -0.02
CA MET A 42 14.71 0.67 -0.87
C MET A 42 15.82 -0.03 -0.08
N GLY A 43 16.10 0.38 1.17
CA GLY A 43 17.16 -0.23 1.98
C GLY A 43 16.86 -1.70 2.33
N PRO A 44 15.80 -1.98 3.10
CA PRO A 44 15.33 -3.34 3.38
C PRO A 44 14.47 -3.92 2.24
N GLY A 45 14.21 -3.18 1.16
CA GLY A 45 13.32 -3.62 0.08
C GLY A 45 11.90 -3.84 0.58
N ARG A 46 11.36 -2.84 1.29
CA ARG A 46 10.06 -2.90 1.98
C ARG A 46 9.03 -1.99 1.32
N VAL A 47 7.79 -2.45 1.25
CA VAL A 47 6.65 -1.65 0.85
C VAL A 47 5.60 -1.68 1.96
N THR A 48 5.34 -0.51 2.53
CA THR A 48 4.29 -0.29 3.53
C THR A 48 3.11 0.41 2.87
N THR A 49 1.89 0.05 3.23
CA THR A 49 0.69 0.69 2.71
C THR A 49 -0.30 0.98 3.82
N TYR A 50 -0.93 2.14 3.77
CA TYR A 50 -1.92 2.60 4.74
C TYR A 50 -2.95 3.51 4.06
N LYS A 51 -4.08 3.74 4.74
CA LYS A 51 -5.11 4.71 4.35
C LYS A 51 -5.00 5.98 5.18
N ARG A 52 -5.24 7.14 4.57
CA ARG A 52 -5.48 8.41 5.27
C ARG A 52 -6.90 8.91 4.99
N LEU A 53 -7.44 9.68 5.93
CA LEU A 53 -8.73 10.35 5.81
C LEU A 53 -8.58 11.70 5.11
N GLU A 54 -9.60 12.10 4.33
CA GLU A 54 -9.71 13.44 3.72
C GLU A 54 -9.93 14.54 4.78
N TRP A 55 -10.63 14.24 5.88
CA TRP A 55 -10.93 15.17 6.98
C TRP A 55 -10.91 14.47 8.34
N GLY A 56 -10.73 15.24 9.42
CA GLY A 56 -10.77 14.80 10.80
C GLY A 56 -9.37 14.46 11.27
N GLN A 57 -9.13 13.18 11.55
CA GLN A 57 -7.82 12.67 11.97
C GLN A 57 -6.89 12.44 10.77
N THR A 58 -6.57 13.51 10.02
CA THR A 58 -5.82 13.43 8.75
C THR A 58 -4.42 12.85 8.89
N GLU A 59 -3.81 12.94 10.07
CA GLU A 59 -2.47 12.38 10.35
C GLU A 59 -2.47 10.90 10.75
N SER A 60 -3.65 10.30 10.95
CA SER A 60 -3.74 8.88 11.30
C SER A 60 -3.45 7.98 10.11
N ARG A 61 -2.63 6.95 10.33
CA ARG A 61 -2.44 5.83 9.40
C ARG A 61 -3.44 4.73 9.75
N LEU A 62 -4.39 4.49 8.87
CA LEU A 62 -5.41 3.45 9.04
C LEU A 62 -5.03 2.22 8.23
N ASP A 63 -5.29 1.02 8.76
CA ASP A 63 -5.10 -0.24 8.01
C ASP A 63 -3.68 -0.32 7.41
N GLU A 64 -2.70 -0.02 8.26
CA GLU A 64 -1.28 -0.04 7.93
C GLU A 64 -0.78 -1.48 7.87
N MET A 65 -0.13 -1.81 6.75
CA MET A 65 0.34 -3.16 6.46
C MET A 65 1.66 -3.10 5.71
N VAL A 66 2.56 -4.02 6.04
CA VAL A 66 3.74 -4.31 5.21
C VAL A 66 3.36 -5.39 4.21
N ILE A 67 3.39 -5.06 2.92
CA ILE A 67 2.99 -5.98 1.82
C ILE A 67 4.20 -6.55 1.07
N VAL A 68 5.37 -5.95 1.26
CA VAL A 68 6.66 -6.48 0.79
C VAL A 68 7.69 -6.24 1.88
N ASP A 69 8.51 -7.24 2.18
CA ASP A 69 9.66 -7.10 3.09
C ASP A 69 10.83 -7.95 2.60
N GLY A 70 12.05 -7.40 2.60
CA GLY A 70 13.22 -8.09 2.03
C GLY A 70 13.06 -8.42 0.53
N GLY A 71 12.23 -7.66 -0.20
CA GLY A 71 11.87 -7.96 -1.58
C GLY A 71 10.94 -9.18 -1.77
N ALA A 72 10.33 -9.70 -0.70
CA ALA A 72 9.35 -10.79 -0.76
C ALA A 72 7.94 -10.29 -0.42
N VAL A 73 6.94 -10.74 -1.18
CA VAL A 73 5.52 -10.42 -0.93
C VAL A 73 5.08 -11.03 0.40
N LYS A 74 4.32 -10.27 1.20
CA LYS A 74 3.74 -10.70 2.46
C LYS A 74 2.23 -10.85 2.32
N GLY A 75 1.71 -12.05 2.56
CA GLY A 75 0.27 -12.31 2.58
C GLY A 75 -0.35 -12.03 3.95
N PRO A 76 -1.68 -11.99 4.04
CA PRO A 76 -2.41 -11.82 5.31
C PRO A 76 -2.08 -12.87 6.39
N ALA A 77 -1.62 -14.05 6.00
CA ALA A 77 -1.23 -15.12 6.92
C ALA A 77 0.20 -14.95 7.50
N ASP A 78 1.02 -14.09 6.90
CA ASP A 78 2.45 -13.94 7.23
C ASP A 78 2.73 -12.73 8.13
N ALA A 79 1.69 -12.00 8.55
CA ALA A 79 1.77 -10.76 9.32
C ALA A 79 1.33 -10.93 10.79
N SER A 80 1.53 -12.12 11.36
CA SER A 80 1.23 -12.43 12.78
C SER A 80 2.42 -12.20 13.70
#